data_AF-A0A966ATW0-F1
#
_entry.id   AF-A0A966ATW0-F1
#
_cell.length_a   1.000
_cell.length_b   1.000
_cell.length_c   1.000
_cell.angle_alpha   90.00
_cell.angle_beta   90.00
_cell.angle_gamma   90.00
#
_symmetry.space_group_name_H-M   'P 1'
#
loop_
_entity.id
_entity.type
_entity.pdbx_description
1 polymer ?
#
loop_
_entity_poly.entity_id
_entity_poly.type
_entity_poly.pdbx_seq_one_letter_code
_entity_poly.pdbx_strand_id
1 'polypeptide(L)'
;MYRVRRWSVRHARLFERLYEIFEGTLVRLDPLLSGIGYARLEKPAAMVERVVKGFFFDCHMCGQCVLGSTGMSCPMNCPKAMRNGPCGGVRPDGNCEVLPDMRCVWVEAWEGSRRMHAGTPFNARDPLYKAVESG
;
A
#
# COMPACT_ATOMS: atom_id res chain seq x y z
N MET A 1 0.54 -11.43 -11.19
CA MET A 1 0.14 -10.37 -10.22
C MET A 1 1.13 -9.21 -10.17
N TYR A 2 2.45 -9.44 -10.26
CA TYR A 2 3.48 -8.38 -10.24
C TYR A 2 3.23 -7.13 -11.10
N ARG A 3 2.77 -7.29 -12.36
CA ARG A 3 2.46 -6.16 -13.25
C ARG A 3 1.32 -5.28 -12.74
N VAL A 4 0.31 -5.87 -12.10
CA VAL A 4 -0.85 -5.16 -11.54
C VAL A 4 -0.42 -4.36 -10.32
N ARG A 5 0.33 -4.97 -9.39
CA ARG A 5 0.94 -4.26 -8.25
C ARG A 5 1.75 -3.04 -8.70
N ARG A 6 2.63 -3.21 -9.70
CA ARG A 6 3.41 -2.10 -10.29
C ARG A 6 2.54 -1.03 -10.94
N TRP A 7 1.40 -1.40 -11.51
CA TRP A 7 0.43 -0.44 -12.03
C TRP A 7 -0.21 0.35 -10.89
N SER A 8 -0.59 -0.33 -9.81
CA SER A 8 -1.19 0.29 -8.62
C SER A 8 -0.31 1.34 -7.97
N VAL A 9 0.99 1.03 -7.79
CA VAL A 9 1.98 1.99 -7.27
C VAL A 9 2.14 3.22 -8.19
N ARG A 10 2.22 3.00 -9.50
CA ARG A 10 2.32 4.11 -10.48
C ARG A 10 1.08 5.01 -10.48
N HIS A 11 -0.07 4.48 -10.09
CA HIS A 11 -1.35 5.19 -9.99
C HIS A 11 -1.75 5.44 -8.53
N ALA A 12 -0.78 5.51 -7.59
CA ALA A 12 -1.08 5.68 -6.16
C ALA A 12 -2.02 6.85 -5.86
N ARG A 13 -1.88 7.97 -6.58
CA ARG A 13 -2.76 9.15 -6.47
C ARG A 13 -4.22 8.87 -6.84
N LEU A 14 -4.46 8.01 -7.82
CA LEU A 14 -5.82 7.60 -8.20
C LEU A 14 -6.43 6.79 -7.04
N PHE A 15 -5.69 5.82 -6.53
CA PHE A 15 -6.15 4.97 -5.43
C PHE A 15 -6.38 5.76 -4.14
N GLU A 16 -5.51 6.73 -3.84
CA GLU A 16 -5.70 7.67 -2.73
C GLU A 16 -7.04 8.41 -2.86
N ARG A 17 -7.29 9.07 -3.99
CA ARG A 17 -8.53 9.80 -4.23
C ARG A 17 -9.76 8.91 -4.16
N LEU A 18 -9.69 7.70 -4.74
CA LEU A 18 -10.79 6.74 -4.69
C LEU A 18 -11.07 6.32 -3.23
N TYR A 19 -10.03 6.11 -2.43
CA TYR A 19 -10.16 5.79 -1.02
C TYR A 19 -10.77 6.96 -0.22
N GLU A 20 -10.29 8.19 -0.42
CA GLU A 20 -10.84 9.39 0.24
C GLU A 20 -12.32 9.61 -0.10
N ILE A 21 -12.69 9.46 -1.37
CA ILE A 21 -14.09 9.56 -1.82
C ILE A 21 -14.94 8.46 -1.17
N PHE A 22 -14.42 7.23 -1.13
CA PHE A 22 -15.12 6.09 -0.53
C PHE A 22 -15.32 6.28 0.97
N GLU A 23 -14.28 6.65 1.71
CA GLU A 23 -14.34 6.94 3.15
C GLU A 23 -15.33 8.09 3.44
N GLY A 24 -15.24 9.19 2.71
CA GLY A 24 -16.18 10.30 2.85
C GLY A 24 -17.63 9.90 2.56
N THR A 25 -17.84 9.02 1.59
CA THR A 25 -19.16 8.46 1.28
C THR A 25 -19.66 7.56 2.41
N LEU A 26 -18.81 6.68 2.95
CA LEU A 26 -19.17 5.81 4.08
C LEU A 26 -19.53 6.60 5.32
N VAL A 27 -18.73 7.60 5.69
CA VAL A 27 -19.01 8.48 6.85
C VAL A 27 -20.32 9.23 6.67
N ARG A 28 -20.65 9.65 5.43
CA ARG A 28 -21.94 10.30 5.15
C ARG A 28 -23.13 9.34 5.21
N LEU A 29 -22.92 8.07 4.89
CA LEU A 29 -23.93 7.01 4.96
C LEU A 29 -24.00 6.32 6.34
N ASP A 30 -23.12 6.66 7.28
CA ASP A 30 -23.07 6.16 8.66
C ASP A 30 -24.45 6.06 9.36
N PRO A 31 -25.35 7.06 9.32
CA PRO A 31 -26.66 6.95 9.97
C PRO A 31 -27.56 5.86 9.37
N LEU A 32 -27.36 5.53 8.09
CA LEU A 32 -28.10 4.44 7.43
C LEU A 32 -27.43 3.09 7.68
N LEU A 33 -26.09 3.05 7.64
CA LEU A 33 -25.30 1.82 7.86
C LEU A 33 -25.42 1.32 9.31
N SER A 34 -25.43 2.23 10.28
CA SER A 34 -25.67 1.92 11.70
C SER A 34 -27.06 1.31 11.93
N GLY A 35 -28.08 1.75 11.19
CA GLY A 35 -29.43 1.17 11.22
C GLY A 35 -29.52 -0.25 10.68
N ILE A 36 -28.67 -0.61 9.71
CA ILE A 36 -28.55 -1.99 9.16
C ILE A 36 -27.73 -2.88 10.08
N GLY A 37 -26.82 -2.28 10.87
CA GLY A 37 -25.94 -2.93 11.84
C GLY A 37 -24.59 -3.33 11.24
N TYR A 38 -23.50 -2.75 11.75
CA TYR A 38 -22.13 -2.97 11.26
C TYR A 38 -21.73 -4.45 11.20
N ALA A 39 -22.15 -5.26 12.18
CA ALA A 39 -21.87 -6.70 12.22
C ALA A 39 -22.38 -7.48 10.99
N ARG A 40 -23.44 -7.02 10.32
CA ARG A 40 -23.94 -7.65 9.09
C ARG A 40 -23.12 -7.28 7.86
N LEU A 41 -22.48 -6.11 7.88
CA LEU A 41 -21.70 -5.57 6.77
C LEU A 41 -20.24 -6.01 6.78
N GLU A 42 -19.71 -6.44 7.93
CA GLU A 42 -18.32 -6.89 8.09
C GLU A 42 -17.94 -8.03 7.12
N LYS A 43 -18.76 -9.09 7.05
CA LYS A 43 -18.48 -10.25 6.18
C LYS A 43 -18.44 -9.91 4.69
N PRO A 44 -19.45 -9.23 4.11
CA PRO A 44 -19.39 -8.84 2.70
C PRO A 44 -18.29 -7.82 2.44
N ALA A 45 -18.06 -6.86 3.33
CA ALA A 45 -16.97 -5.90 3.19
C ALA A 45 -15.59 -6.60 3.18
N ALA A 46 -15.37 -7.56 4.08
CA ALA A 46 -14.15 -8.35 4.12
C ALA A 46 -13.93 -9.19 2.85
N MET A 47 -15.00 -9.70 2.24
CA MET A 47 -14.93 -10.40 0.95
C MET A 47 -14.49 -9.44 -0.16
N VAL A 48 -15.16 -8.29 -0.27
CA VAL A 48 -14.80 -7.26 -1.26
C VAL A 48 -13.36 -6.81 -1.06
N GLU A 49 -12.95 -6.55 0.19
CA GLU A 49 -11.58 -6.20 0.52
C GLU A 49 -10.59 -7.26 0.03
N ARG A 50 -10.83 -8.54 0.32
CA ARG A 50 -9.94 -9.64 -0.09
C ARG A 50 -9.79 -9.70 -1.60
N VAL A 51 -10.89 -9.58 -2.35
CA VAL A 51 -10.87 -9.64 -3.82
C VAL A 51 -10.14 -8.43 -4.39
N VAL A 52 -10.54 -7.22 -4.00
CA VAL A 52 -10.00 -5.97 -4.54
C VAL A 52 -8.53 -5.80 -4.15
N LYS A 53 -8.20 -5.91 -2.85
CA LYS A 53 -6.81 -5.73 -2.39
C LYS A 53 -5.90 -6.86 -2.84
N GLY A 54 -6.41 -8.09 -2.90
CA GLY A 54 -5.65 -9.23 -3.43
C GLY A 54 -5.26 -9.02 -4.90
N PHE A 55 -6.20 -8.59 -5.73
CA PHE A 55 -5.94 -8.36 -7.15
C PHE A 55 -4.98 -7.19 -7.41
N PHE A 56 -5.20 -6.04 -6.76
CA PHE A 56 -4.46 -4.81 -7.07
C PHE A 56 -3.10 -4.70 -6.37
N PHE A 57 -2.98 -5.19 -5.14
CA PHE A 57 -1.79 -4.95 -4.30
C PHE A 57 -1.07 -6.23 -3.89
N ASP A 58 -1.55 -7.39 -4.32
CA ASP A 58 -1.06 -8.69 -3.87
C ASP A 58 -1.10 -8.78 -2.33
N CYS A 59 -2.28 -8.44 -1.78
CA CYS A 59 -2.48 -8.30 -0.34
C CYS A 59 -2.57 -9.68 0.35
N HIS A 60 -1.78 -9.85 1.41
CA HIS A 60 -1.73 -11.08 2.23
C HIS A 60 -2.69 -11.04 3.44
N MET A 61 -3.59 -10.06 3.51
CA MET A 61 -4.58 -9.92 4.59
C MET A 61 -3.99 -9.98 6.01
N CYS A 62 -2.85 -9.31 6.24
CA CYS A 62 -2.13 -9.32 7.52
C CYS A 62 -2.84 -8.59 8.69
N GLY A 63 -4.08 -8.10 8.48
CA GLY A 63 -4.91 -7.45 9.49
C GLY A 63 -4.54 -6.02 9.85
N GLN A 64 -3.43 -5.49 9.33
CA GLN A 64 -2.98 -4.13 9.61
C GLN A 64 -2.44 -3.48 8.33
N CYS A 65 -3.38 -2.96 7.55
CA CYS A 65 -3.11 -2.38 6.23
C CYS A 65 -2.36 -1.05 6.35
N VAL A 66 -1.27 -0.91 5.59
CA VAL A 66 -0.45 0.32 5.53
C VAL A 66 -0.31 0.88 4.11
N LEU A 67 -1.15 0.44 3.16
CA LEU A 67 -1.08 0.85 1.75
C LEU A 67 -1.14 2.37 1.54
N GLY A 68 -1.89 3.09 2.40
CA GLY A 68 -1.98 4.55 2.34
C GLY A 68 -0.67 5.27 2.69
N SER A 69 0.18 4.69 3.53
CA SER A 69 1.48 5.29 3.88
C SER A 69 2.63 4.75 3.03
N THR A 70 2.44 3.59 2.41
CA THR A 70 3.42 2.92 1.56
C THR A 70 3.11 3.07 0.07
N GLY A 71 2.35 4.10 -0.34
CA GLY A 71 2.20 4.41 -1.76
C GLY A 71 1.58 3.29 -2.60
N MET A 72 0.65 2.53 -2.02
CA MET A 72 0.03 1.34 -2.62
C MET A 72 0.97 0.13 -2.82
N SER A 73 2.12 0.11 -2.16
CA SER A 73 3.03 -1.05 -2.11
C SER A 73 2.82 -1.83 -0.80
N CYS A 74 2.38 -3.10 -0.87
CA CYS A 74 2.20 -3.91 0.34
C CYS A 74 3.55 -4.44 0.86
N PRO A 75 3.96 -4.13 2.12
CA PRO A 75 5.25 -4.58 2.68
C PRO A 75 5.40 -6.10 2.78
N MET A 76 4.27 -6.81 2.88
CA MET A 76 4.25 -8.28 2.97
C MET A 76 4.78 -8.97 1.72
N ASN A 77 4.90 -8.25 0.60
CA ASN A 77 5.53 -8.75 -0.62
C ASN A 77 7.08 -8.75 -0.54
N CYS A 78 7.66 -8.29 0.58
CA CYS A 78 9.11 -8.35 0.78
C CYS A 78 9.52 -9.80 1.07
N PRO A 79 10.48 -10.39 0.33
CA PRO A 79 10.96 -11.75 0.59
C PRO A 79 11.52 -11.95 2.00
N LYS A 80 11.94 -10.88 2.66
CA LYS A 80 12.44 -10.87 4.04
C LYS A 80 11.32 -10.74 5.09
N ALA A 81 10.05 -10.72 4.69
CA ALA A 81 8.87 -10.55 5.55
C ALA A 81 8.92 -9.33 6.49
N MET A 82 9.70 -8.32 6.12
CA MET A 82 9.90 -7.09 6.90
C MET A 82 8.73 -6.13 6.65
N ARG A 83 8.07 -5.69 7.72
CA ARG A 83 6.88 -4.83 7.63
C ARG A 83 7.08 -3.38 8.05
N ASN A 84 8.04 -3.10 8.93
CA ASN A 84 8.15 -1.81 9.63
C ASN A 84 9.27 -0.90 9.11
N GLY A 85 9.93 -1.22 8.00
CA GLY A 85 10.94 -0.33 7.46
C GLY A 85 11.82 -0.99 6.41
N PRO A 86 12.59 -0.19 5.66
CA PRO A 86 13.38 -0.69 4.56
C PRO A 86 14.27 -1.83 5.04
N CYS A 87 14.29 -2.92 4.28
CA CYS A 87 14.98 -4.13 4.70
C CYS A 87 16.50 -4.10 4.50
N GLY A 88 17.06 -2.94 4.13
CA GLY A 88 18.47 -2.74 3.78
C GLY A 88 18.93 -3.43 2.48
N GLY A 89 18.09 -4.30 1.90
CA GLY A 89 18.45 -5.15 0.75
C GLY A 89 17.94 -4.61 -0.57
N VAL A 90 18.57 -3.55 -1.08
CA VAL A 90 18.26 -2.94 -2.37
C VAL A 90 19.51 -2.96 -3.26
N ARG A 91 19.37 -3.45 -4.49
CA ARG A 91 20.43 -3.45 -5.50
C ARG A 91 20.60 -2.04 -6.10
N PRO A 92 21.74 -1.73 -6.74
CA PRO A 92 21.96 -0.41 -7.36
C PRO A 92 20.94 -0.06 -8.46
N ASP A 93 20.36 -1.06 -9.13
CA ASP A 93 19.28 -0.91 -10.10
C ASP A 93 17.90 -0.68 -9.42
N GLY A 94 17.86 -0.70 -8.09
CA GLY A 94 16.71 -0.60 -7.18
C GLY A 94 15.82 -1.85 -7.14
N ASN A 95 16.30 -2.99 -7.66
CA ASN A 95 15.66 -4.28 -7.47
C ASN A 95 15.98 -4.87 -6.09
N CYS A 96 15.27 -5.95 -5.73
CA CYS A 96 15.47 -6.61 -4.46
C CYS A 96 16.82 -7.36 -4.43
N GLU A 97 17.50 -7.31 -3.28
CA GLU A 97 18.73 -8.09 -3.05
C GLU A 97 18.50 -9.59 -3.26
N VAL A 98 17.43 -10.14 -2.67
CA VAL A 98 17.09 -11.56 -2.66
C VAL A 98 16.51 -12.04 -3.98
N LEU A 99 15.65 -11.22 -4.62
CA LEU A 99 14.99 -11.53 -5.88
C LEU A 99 15.35 -10.47 -6.95
N PRO A 100 16.40 -10.69 -7.75
CA PRO A 100 16.91 -9.69 -8.70
C PRO A 100 15.88 -9.23 -9.74
N ASP A 101 14.96 -10.10 -10.15
CA ASP A 101 13.92 -9.77 -11.15
C ASP A 101 12.74 -8.97 -10.57
N MET A 102 12.72 -8.77 -9.25
CA MET A 102 11.65 -8.06 -8.55
C MET A 102 12.12 -6.67 -8.13
N ARG A 103 11.40 -5.63 -8.57
CA ARG A 103 11.55 -4.27 -8.00
C ARG A 103 11.38 -4.29 -6.49
N CYS A 104 12.28 -3.65 -5.76
CA CYS A 104 12.21 -3.66 -4.30
C CYS A 104 10.91 -3.00 -3.81
N VAL A 105 10.21 -3.69 -2.90
CA VAL A 105 8.93 -3.27 -2.30
C VAL A 105 9.04 -1.90 -1.62
N TRP A 106 10.16 -1.65 -0.96
CA TRP A 106 10.43 -0.39 -0.26
C TRP A 106 10.74 0.76 -1.19
N VAL A 107 11.38 0.47 -2.33
CA VAL A 107 11.58 1.46 -3.39
C VAL A 107 10.24 1.81 -4.04
N GLU A 108 9.38 0.81 -4.31
CA GLU A 108 8.03 1.06 -4.78
C GLU A 108 7.19 1.85 -3.77
N ALA A 109 7.34 1.56 -2.47
CA ALA A 109 6.62 2.29 -1.43
C ALA A 109 7.02 3.76 -1.39
N TRP A 110 8.32 4.01 -1.49
CA TRP A 110 8.90 5.34 -1.61
C TRP A 110 8.37 6.08 -2.84
N GLU A 111 8.52 5.51 -4.03
CA GLU A 111 8.06 6.11 -5.29
C GLU A 111 6.54 6.35 -5.30
N GLY A 112 5.76 5.43 -4.75
CA GLY A 112 4.31 5.53 -4.66
C GLY A 112 3.85 6.62 -3.70
N SER A 113 4.46 6.70 -2.51
CA SER A 113 4.10 7.70 -1.50
C SER A 113 4.39 9.13 -1.97
N ARG A 114 5.46 9.33 -2.76
CA ARG A 114 5.75 10.62 -3.41
C ARG A 114 4.71 11.04 -4.44
N ARG A 115 3.88 10.12 -4.93
CA ARG A 115 2.80 10.41 -5.89
C ARG A 115 1.50 10.78 -5.20
N MET A 116 1.37 10.50 -3.90
CA MET A 116 0.19 10.77 -3.09
C MET A 116 0.20 12.20 -2.55
N HIS A 117 -0.98 12.77 -2.32
CA HIS A 117 -1.19 14.12 -1.79
C HIS A 117 -0.97 14.18 -0.28
N ALA A 118 -1.43 13.19 0.47
CA ALA A 118 -1.26 13.10 1.92
C ALA A 118 0.14 12.63 2.36
N GLY A 119 1.11 12.67 1.43
CA GLY A 119 2.43 12.06 1.51
C GLY A 119 3.27 12.49 2.72
N THR A 120 3.00 11.87 3.87
CA THR A 120 4.04 11.59 4.86
C THR A 120 4.53 10.18 4.57
N PRO A 121 5.72 10.01 3.97
CA PRO A 121 6.31 8.69 3.80
C PRO A 121 6.28 7.94 5.12
N PHE A 122 5.85 6.67 5.09
CA PHE A 122 6.13 5.74 6.17
C PHE A 122 7.66 5.77 6.37
N ASN A 123 8.10 6.41 7.46
CA ASN A 123 9.50 6.64 7.80
C ASN A 123 10.25 7.76 7.03
N ALA A 124 9.64 8.92 6.79
CA ALA A 124 10.32 10.14 6.28
C ALA A 124 11.53 10.64 7.13
N ARG A 125 11.79 10.01 8.28
CA ARG A 125 12.93 10.27 9.17
C ARG A 125 14.08 9.26 9.00
N ASP A 126 13.95 8.26 8.14
CA ASP A 126 14.94 7.19 7.94
C ASP A 126 16.08 7.64 7.00
N PRO A 127 17.36 7.53 7.41
CA PRO A 127 18.52 7.84 6.58
C PRO A 127 18.56 7.12 5.22
N LEU A 128 17.95 5.93 5.10
CA LEU A 128 17.87 5.19 3.83
C LEU A 128 17.08 5.94 2.75
N TYR A 129 16.11 6.79 3.13
CA TYR A 129 15.31 7.61 2.20
C TYR A 129 16.18 8.65 1.49
N LYS A 130 17.16 9.24 2.20
CA LYS A 130 18.03 10.30 1.67
C LYS A 130 19.04 9.77 0.64
N ALA A 131 19.45 8.51 0.75
CA ALA A 131 20.39 7.89 -0.18
C ALA A 131 19.79 7.64 -1.57
N VAL A 132 18.48 7.42 -1.67
CA VAL A 132 17.77 7.26 -2.96
C VAL A 132 17.49 8.61 -3.65
N GLU A 133 17.39 9.69 -2.89
CA GLU A 133 17.10 11.04 -3.41
C GLU A 133 18.36 11.79 -3.90
N SER A 134 19.55 11.26 -3.60
CA SER A 134 20.85 11.87 -3.91
C SER A 134 21.61 11.15 -5.04
N GLY A 135 20.97 10.20 -5.73
CA GLY A 135 21.50 9.46 -6.87
C GLY A 135 20.79 9.80 -8.17
#